data_AF-A0A945CNL7-F1
#
_entry.id   AF-A0A945CNL7-F1
#
_cell.length_a   1.000
_cell.length_b   1.000
_cell.length_c   1.000
_cell.angle_alpha   90.00
_cell.angle_beta   90.00
_cell.angle_gamma   90.00
#
_symmetry.space_group_name_H-M   'P 1'
#
loop_
_entity.id
_entity.type
_entity.pdbx_description
1 polymer ?
#
loop_
_entity_poly.entity_id
_entity_poly.type
_entity_poly.pdbx_seq_one_letter_code
_entity_poly.pdbx_strand_id
1 'polypeptide(L)'
;ELANNCAQMQAAGRKGDTRLLDRLTDLVGQLQDGIDALEAMLAQPAPKTLHAEAEIACSEILPIMLAIRDCADQLEAIIADDMWPLPTYQEMLFIK
;
A
#
# COMPACT_ATOMS: atom_id res chain seq x y z
N GLU A 1 6.72 14.43 6.74
CA GLU A 1 6.45 15.89 6.63
C GLU A 1 5.13 16.32 7.26
N LEU A 2 4.02 15.61 7.02
CA LEU A 2 2.70 15.96 7.56
C LEU A 2 2.65 16.09 9.10
N ALA A 3 3.29 15.17 9.82
CA ALA A 3 3.38 15.24 11.28
C ALA A 3 4.11 16.52 11.75
N ASN A 4 5.17 16.92 11.04
CA ASN A 4 5.92 18.14 11.34
C ASN A 4 5.07 19.39 11.08
N ASN A 5 4.32 19.43 9.97
CA ASN A 5 3.39 20.52 9.66
C ASN A 5 2.28 20.63 10.72
N CYS A 6 1.68 19.50 11.14
CA CYS A 6 0.68 19.49 12.21
C CYS A 6 1.23 20.06 13.53
N ALA A 7 2.45 19.69 13.91
CA ALA A 7 3.11 20.20 15.10
C ALA A 7 3.39 21.72 15.01
N GLN A 8 3.85 22.20 13.85
CA GLN A 8 4.10 23.63 13.61
C GLN A 8 2.81 24.46 13.65
N MET A 9 1.71 23.96 13.07
CA MET A 9 0.40 24.59 13.13
C MET A 9 -0.09 24.74 14.58
N GLN A 10 0.07 23.69 15.39
CA GLN A 10 -0.24 23.73 16.83
C GLN A 10 0.63 24.75 17.57
N ALA A 11 1.93 24.78 17.30
CA ALA A 11 2.85 25.77 17.87
C ALA A 11 2.47 27.21 17.48
N ALA A 12 1.91 27.42 16.30
CA ALA A 12 1.38 28.71 15.84
C ALA A 12 -0.03 29.04 16.39
N GLY A 13 -0.56 28.24 17.33
CA GLY A 13 -1.88 28.43 17.93
C GLY A 13 -3.05 28.08 17.01
N ARG A 14 -2.81 27.36 15.91
CA ARG A 14 -3.84 26.87 14.98
C ARG A 14 -4.08 25.38 15.17
N LYS A 15 -5.29 24.92 14.87
CA LYS A 15 -5.59 23.48 14.88
C LYS A 15 -4.92 22.82 13.67
N GLY A 16 -3.98 21.90 13.91
CA GLY A 16 -3.42 21.04 12.87
C GLY A 16 -4.46 20.02 12.38
N ASP A 17 -4.47 19.75 11.08
CA ASP A 17 -5.35 18.74 10.47
C ASP A 17 -4.58 17.41 10.32
N THR A 18 -4.94 16.41 11.13
CA THR A 18 -4.29 15.10 11.14
C THR A 18 -4.94 14.09 10.20
N ARG A 19 -6.09 14.40 9.58
CA ARG A 19 -6.88 13.42 8.82
C ARG A 19 -6.07 12.72 7.73
N LEU A 20 -5.18 13.46 7.06
CA LEU A 20 -4.32 12.90 6.03
C LEU A 20 -3.21 12.00 6.61
N LEU A 21 -2.65 12.41 7.74
CA LEU A 21 -1.65 11.63 8.47
C LEU A 21 -2.27 10.31 8.95
N ASP A 22 -3.45 10.38 9.57
CA ASP A 22 -4.18 9.21 10.06
C ASP A 22 -4.49 8.25 8.90
N ARG A 23 -5.01 8.76 7.78
CA ARG A 23 -5.28 7.96 6.58
C ARG A 23 -4.02 7.30 6.00
N LEU A 24 -2.90 8.02 5.94
CA LEU A 24 -1.64 7.47 5.46
C LEU A 24 -1.11 6.37 6.39
N THR A 25 -1.18 6.59 7.70
CA THR A 25 -0.76 5.59 8.68
C THR A 25 -1.62 4.33 8.58
N ASP A 26 -2.94 4.47 8.43
CA ASP A 26 -3.85 3.33 8.26
C ASP A 26 -3.57 2.53 6.98
N LEU A 27 -3.36 3.22 5.85
CA LEU A 27 -3.05 2.58 4.56
C LEU A 27 -1.69 1.88 4.58
N VAL A 28 -0.67 2.48 5.21
CA VAL A 28 0.65 1.85 5.35
C VAL A 28 0.56 0.62 6.25
N GLY A 29 -0.21 0.67 7.34
CA GLY A 29 -0.46 -0.49 8.20
C GLY A 29 -1.13 -1.63 7.44
N GLN A 30 -2.20 -1.34 6.70
CA GLN A 30 -2.89 -2.35 5.87
C GLN A 30 -1.99 -2.94 4.79
N LEU A 31 -1.13 -2.12 4.17
CA LEU A 31 -0.15 -2.58 3.18
C LEU A 31 0.86 -3.55 3.81
N GLN A 32 1.39 -3.21 4.99
CA GLN A 32 2.33 -4.06 5.74
C GLN A 32 1.68 -5.38 6.15
N ASP A 33 0.49 -5.34 6.74
CA ASP A 33 -0.26 -6.53 7.14
C ASP A 33 -0.56 -7.44 5.93
N GLY A 34 -0.90 -6.84 4.77
CA GLY A 34 -1.12 -7.57 3.53
C GLY A 34 0.15 -8.25 3.01
N ILE A 35 1.29 -7.55 3.04
CA ILE A 35 2.60 -8.11 2.65
C ILE A 35 2.97 -9.28 3.56
N ASP A 36 2.85 -9.13 4.88
CA ASP A 36 3.14 -10.19 5.85
C ASP A 36 2.25 -11.42 5.61
N ALA A 37 0.95 -11.20 5.32
CA ALA A 37 0.03 -12.27 4.97
C ALA A 37 0.41 -12.99 3.67
N LEU A 38 0.86 -12.25 2.66
CA LEU A 38 1.31 -12.82 1.39
C LEU A 38 2.60 -13.64 1.59
N GLU A 39 3.57 -13.12 2.33
CA GLU A 39 4.81 -13.83 2.66
C GLU A 39 4.53 -15.11 3.45
N ALA A 40 3.64 -15.05 4.43
CA ALA A 40 3.21 -16.22 5.19
C ALA A 40 2.52 -17.27 4.30
N MET A 41 1.70 -16.85 3.33
CA MET A 41 1.06 -17.76 2.37
C MET A 41 2.09 -18.42 1.46
N LEU A 42 3.06 -17.67 0.94
CA LEU A 42 4.12 -18.17 0.07
C LEU A 42 5.13 -19.07 0.80
N ALA A 43 5.28 -18.91 2.12
CA ALA A 43 6.13 -19.77 2.95
C ALA A 43 5.53 -21.16 3.22
N GLN A 44 4.25 -21.38 2.90
CA GLN A 44 3.61 -22.68 3.08
C GLN A 44 4.21 -23.72 2.10
N PRO A 45 4.29 -25.01 2.49
CA PRO A 45 4.78 -26.05 1.60
C PRO A 45 3.96 -26.11 0.31
N ALA A 46 4.64 -26.20 -0.83
CA ALA A 46 3.98 -26.34 -2.12
C ALA A 46 3.04 -27.57 -2.13
N PRO A 47 1.84 -27.46 -2.75
CA PRO A 47 0.95 -28.60 -2.91
C PRO A 47 1.59 -29.74 -3.70
N LYS A 48 1.07 -30.96 -3.50
CA LYS A 48 1.62 -32.15 -4.18
C LYS A 48 1.34 -32.19 -5.68
N THR A 49 0.43 -31.36 -6.18
CA THR A 49 0.04 -31.33 -7.58
C THR A 49 -0.02 -29.89 -8.10
N LEU A 50 0.32 -29.72 -9.38
CA LEU A 50 0.22 -28.43 -10.07
C LEU A 50 -1.21 -27.87 -10.07
N HIS A 51 -2.21 -28.76 -10.11
CA HIS A 51 -3.61 -28.32 -10.08
C HIS A 51 -3.97 -27.67 -8.74
N ALA A 52 -3.58 -28.27 -7.62
CA ALA A 52 -3.82 -27.71 -6.30
C ALA A 52 -3.01 -26.42 -6.07
N GLU A 53 -1.79 -26.34 -6.61
CA GLU A 53 -0.99 -25.11 -6.60
C GLU A 53 -1.67 -23.97 -7.37
N ALA A 54 -2.20 -24.26 -8.56
CA ALA A 54 -2.94 -23.29 -9.35
C ALA A 54 -4.24 -22.84 -8.66
N GLU A 55 -4.95 -23.75 -7.99
CA GLU A 55 -6.13 -23.43 -7.19
C GLU A 55 -5.77 -22.46 -6.05
N ILE A 56 -4.74 -22.76 -5.25
CA ILE A 56 -4.29 -21.87 -4.17
C ILE A 56 -3.84 -20.51 -4.71
N ALA A 57 -3.11 -20.48 -5.83
CA ALA A 57 -2.70 -19.23 -6.44
C ALA A 57 -3.89 -18.34 -6.82
N CYS A 58 -4.96 -18.95 -7.32
CA CYS A 58 -6.17 -18.23 -7.74
C CYS A 58 -7.07 -17.85 -6.56
N SER A 59 -7.30 -18.75 -5.61
CA SER A 59 -8.29 -18.57 -4.55
C SER A 59 -7.75 -17.89 -3.29
N GLU A 60 -6.43 -17.97 -3.05
CA GLU A 60 -5.80 -17.45 -1.82
C GLU A 60 -4.81 -16.32 -2.13
N ILE A 61 -3.83 -16.58 -3.01
CA ILE A 61 -2.74 -15.62 -3.28
C ILE A 61 -3.25 -14.38 -4.01
N LEU A 62 -4.02 -14.57 -5.09
CA LEU A 62 -4.53 -13.46 -5.89
C LEU A 62 -5.39 -12.47 -5.08
N PRO A 63 -6.35 -12.90 -4.24
CA PRO A 63 -7.07 -11.97 -3.36
C PRO A 63 -6.17 -11.13 -2.44
N ILE A 64 -5.13 -11.73 -1.86
CA ILE A 64 -4.18 -10.99 -1.01
C ILE A 64 -3.42 -9.95 -1.85
N MET A 65 -2.92 -10.33 -3.02
CA MET A 65 -2.24 -9.41 -3.94
C MET A 65 -3.15 -8.25 -4.39
N LEU A 66 -4.44 -8.51 -4.61
CA LEU A 66 -5.41 -7.48 -4.97
C LEU A 66 -5.65 -6.50 -3.82
N ALA A 67 -5.69 -6.97 -2.56
CA ALA A 67 -5.82 -6.10 -1.40
C ALA A 67 -4.59 -5.20 -1.18
N ILE A 68 -3.38 -5.77 -1.33
CA ILE A 68 -2.12 -5.01 -1.31
C ILE A 68 -2.14 -3.95 -2.42
N ARG A 69 -2.58 -4.31 -3.62
CA ARG A 69 -2.68 -3.39 -4.75
C ARG A 69 -3.63 -2.24 -4.46
N ASP A 70 -4.82 -2.50 -3.91
CA ASP A 70 -5.78 -1.43 -3.58
C ASP A 70 -5.19 -0.42 -2.58
N CYS A 71 -4.44 -0.90 -1.58
CA CYS A 71 -3.73 -0.02 -0.65
C CYS A 71 -2.65 0.81 -1.35
N ALA A 72 -1.85 0.19 -2.22
CA ALA A 72 -0.80 0.87 -2.97
C ALA A 72 -1.35 1.92 -3.94
N ASP A 73 -2.40 1.60 -4.69
CA ASP A 73 -3.07 2.51 -5.63
C ASP A 73 -3.66 3.73 -4.87
N GLN A 74 -4.19 3.53 -3.66
CA GLN A 74 -4.63 4.63 -2.80
C GLN A 74 -3.48 5.48 -2.26
N LEU A 75 -2.33 4.87 -1.93
CA LEU A 75 -1.14 5.59 -1.48
C LEU A 75 -0.54 6.45 -2.62
N GLU A 76 -0.50 5.93 -3.84
CA GLU A 76 -0.04 6.67 -5.04
C GLU A 76 -0.81 7.99 -5.21
N ALA A 77 -2.13 7.98 -4.97
CA ALA A 77 -2.96 9.17 -5.12
C ALA A 77 -2.79 10.22 -4.00
N ILE A 78 -2.13 9.88 -2.89
CA ILE A 78 -2.02 10.74 -1.70
C ILE A 78 -0.59 11.25 -1.50
N ILE A 79 0.40 10.42 -1.80
CA ILE A 79 1.81 10.77 -1.66
C ILE A 79 2.19 11.75 -2.77
N ALA A 80 3.09 12.69 -2.45
CA ALA A 80 3.58 13.64 -3.44
C ALA A 80 4.40 12.91 -4.52
N ASP A 81 4.27 13.36 -5.76
CA ASP A 81 4.89 12.78 -6.96
C ASP A 81 6.41 12.59 -6.82
N ASP A 82 7.09 13.57 -6.22
CA ASP A 82 8.54 13.54 -5.99
C ASP A 82 9.00 12.54 -4.91
N MET A 83 8.07 12.05 -4.09
CA MET A 83 8.32 11.04 -3.07
C MET A 83 7.87 9.63 -3.49
N TRP A 84 7.07 9.49 -4.56
CA TRP A 84 6.62 8.19 -5.02
C TRP A 84 7.72 7.51 -5.86
N PRO A 85 8.18 6.30 -5.48
CA PRO A 85 9.40 5.72 -6.07
C PRO A 85 9.21 5.09 -7.46
N LEU A 86 7.96 4.92 -7.89
CA LEU A 86 7.61 4.27 -9.15
C LEU A 86 7.02 5.28 -10.13
N PRO A 87 7.29 5.18 -11.44
CA PRO A 87 6.58 5.97 -12.42
C PRO A 87 5.08 5.70 -12.33
N THR A 88 4.29 6.77 -12.34
CA THR A 88 2.83 6.67 -12.39
C THR A 88 2.38 6.05 -13.72
N TYR A 89 1.16 5.52 -13.77
CA TYR A 89 0.60 5.00 -15.03
C TYR A 89 0.59 6.03 -16.15
N GLN A 90 0.40 7.30 -15.84
CA GLN A 90 0.43 8.37 -16.83
C GLN A 90 1.82 8.51 -17.46
N GLU A 91 2.88 8.49 -16.64
CA GLU A 91 4.26 8.57 -17.11
C GLU A 91 4.66 7.32 -17.90
N MET A 92 4.21 6.14 -17.46
CA MET A 92 4.48 4.89 -18.18
C MET A 92 3.79 4.84 -19.55
N LEU A 93 2.54 5.32 -19.65
CA LEU A 93 1.74 5.21 -20.88
C LEU A 93 1.97 6.35 -21.87
N PHE A 94 2.38 7.52 -21.39
CA PHE A 94 2.51 8.74 -22.20
C PHE A 94 3.89 9.39 -22.07
N ILE A 95 4.94 8.56 -22.06
CA ILE A 95 6.34 9.00 -22.11
C ILE A 95 6.47 10.12 -23.15
N LYS A 96 6.85 11.31 -22.70
CA LYS A 96 7.32 12.40 -23.56
C LYS A 96 8.84 12.39 -23.62
#